data_AF-A0A914DFM4-F1
#
_entry.id   AF-A0A914DFM4-F1
#
_cell.length_a   1.000
_cell.length_b   1.000
_cell.length_c   1.000
_cell.angle_alpha   90.00
_cell.angle_beta   90.00
_cell.angle_gamma   90.00
#
_symmetry.space_group_name_H-M   'P 1'
#
loop_
_entity.id
_entity.type
_entity.pdbx_description
1 polymer ?
#
loop_
_entity_poly.entity_id
_entity_poly.type
_entity_poly.pdbx_seq_one_letter_code
_entity_poly.pdbx_strand_id
1 'polypeptide(L)'
;MSFLVCETGMARVTRYHFKGPKENFREFVAENLPGYPDNIRLSILGTYYVGFVGVRHPSKFSLLEWLGPLPSLRGLLMRSNKWPTS
;
A
#
# COMPACT_ATOMS: atom_id res chain seq x y z
N MET A 1 -9.18 17.24 3.59
CA MET A 1 -8.70 16.60 2.35
C MET A 1 -7.90 15.36 2.72
N SER A 2 -8.00 14.31 1.91
CA SER A 2 -7.34 13.03 2.16
C SER A 2 -7.02 12.33 0.84
N PHE A 3 -6.06 11.41 0.87
CA PHE A 3 -5.76 10.51 -0.25
C PHE A 3 -5.72 9.05 0.23
N LEU A 4 -5.86 8.12 -0.71
CA LEU A 4 -5.76 6.68 -0.44
C LEU A 4 -4.38 6.16 -0.81
N VAL A 5 -3.92 5.15 -0.06
CA VAL A 5 -2.64 4.47 -0.27
C VAL A 5 -2.87 2.97 -0.30
N CYS A 6 -2.36 2.32 -1.35
CA CYS A 6 -2.21 0.87 -1.40
C CYS A 6 -0.98 0.46 -0.61
N GLU A 7 -1.17 -0.34 0.43
CA GLU A 7 -0.07 -0.97 1.14
C GLU A 7 0.05 -2.42 0.67
N THR A 8 0.69 -2.58 -0.49
CA THR A 8 0.85 -3.86 -1.19
C THR A 8 1.42 -4.95 -0.27
N GLY A 9 2.47 -4.66 0.49
CA GLY A 9 3.08 -5.64 1.40
C GLY A 9 2.22 -6.07 2.59
N MET A 10 1.17 -5.31 2.93
CA MET A 10 0.27 -5.60 4.04
C MET A 10 -1.15 -5.97 3.58
N ALA A 11 -1.38 -6.09 2.26
CA ALA A 11 -2.67 -6.38 1.67
C ALA A 11 -3.82 -5.52 2.23
N ARG A 12 -3.59 -4.20 2.34
CA ARG A 12 -4.56 -3.25 2.88
C ARG A 12 -4.55 -1.93 2.12
N VAL A 13 -5.64 -1.18 2.25
CA VAL A 13 -5.79 0.18 1.74
C VAL A 13 -6.04 1.12 2.92
N THR A 14 -5.22 2.14 3.03
CA THR A 14 -5.30 3.17 4.08
C THR A 14 -5.71 4.51 3.49
N ARG A 15 -6.41 5.32 4.27
CA ARG A 15 -6.64 6.73 3.96
C ARG A 15 -5.80 7.59 4.87
N TYR A 16 -5.05 8.51 4.26
CA TYR A 16 -4.25 9.50 4.95
C TYR A 16 -4.92 10.87 4.86
N HIS A 17 -5.13 11.51 6.01
CA HIS A 17 -5.69 12.85 6.10
C HIS A 17 -4.54 13.86 6.25
N PHE A 18 -4.32 14.69 5.23
CA PHE A 18 -3.24 15.69 5.22
C PHE A 18 -3.73 17.12 5.47
N LYS A 19 -5.05 17.32 5.60
CA LYS A 19 -5.65 18.62 5.90
C LYS A 19 -7.03 18.47 6.50
N GLY A 20 -7.32 19.20 7.58
CA GLY A 20 -8.65 19.27 8.20
C GLY A 20 -8.67 18.73 9.65
N PRO A 21 -9.84 18.46 10.23
CA PRO A 21 -9.96 18.10 11.65
C PRO A 21 -9.29 16.76 12.03
N LYS A 22 -9.01 15.91 11.04
CA LYS A 22 -8.29 14.64 11.19
C LYS A 22 -6.86 14.71 10.62
N GLU A 23 -6.26 15.89 10.52
CA GLU A 23 -4.91 16.04 9.96
C GLU A 23 -3.89 15.14 10.68
N ASN A 24 -3.01 14.52 9.91
CA ASN A 24 -2.04 13.49 10.33
C ASN A 24 -2.65 12.17 10.83
N PHE A 25 -3.97 11.99 10.71
CA PHE A 25 -4.62 10.72 11.03
C PHE A 25 -4.61 9.75 9.84
N ARG A 26 -4.50 8.46 10.16
CA ARG A 26 -4.56 7.36 9.21
C ARG A 26 -5.73 6.45 9.58
N GLU A 27 -6.62 6.17 8.64
CA GLU A 27 -7.73 5.23 8.84
C GLU A 27 -7.61 4.04 7.88
N PHE A 28 -7.98 2.85 8.36
CA PHE A 28 -8.07 1.66 7.53
C PHE A 28 -9.38 1.67 6.75
N VAL A 29 -9.29 1.63 5.42
CA VAL A 29 -10.46 1.62 4.54
C VAL A 29 -10.82 0.18 4.16
N ALA A 30 -9.81 -0.66 3.94
CA ALA A 30 -9.99 -2.09 3.72
C ALA A 30 -8.75 -2.84 4.23
N GLU A 31 -8.99 -3.88 5.01
CA GLU A 31 -7.96 -4.73 5.59
C GLU A 31 -8.13 -6.18 5.14
N ASN A 32 -7.04 -6.94 5.24
CA ASN A 32 -6.99 -8.37 4.89
C ASN A 32 -7.56 -8.69 3.49
N LEU A 33 -7.13 -7.90 2.49
CA LEU A 33 -7.59 -8.09 1.12
C LEU A 33 -7.13 -9.46 0.58
N PRO A 34 -7.93 -10.07 -0.31
CA PRO A 34 -7.64 -11.39 -0.90
C PRO A 34 -6.44 -11.37 -1.86
N GLY A 35 -5.87 -10.19 -2.12
CA GLY A 35 -4.71 -10.02 -2.98
C GLY A 35 -3.91 -8.79 -2.59
N TYR A 36 -2.73 -8.65 -3.19
CA TYR A 36 -1.87 -7.50 -2.95
C TYR A 36 -2.32 -6.32 -3.80
N PRO A 37 -2.82 -5.23 -3.17
CA PRO A 37 -3.34 -4.08 -3.89
C PRO A 37 -2.18 -3.28 -4.48
N ASP A 38 -2.32 -2.86 -5.74
CA ASP A 38 -1.28 -2.12 -6.46
C ASP A 38 -1.84 -0.82 -7.05
N ASN A 39 -2.94 -0.92 -7.80
CA ASN A 39 -3.55 0.23 -8.47
C ASN A 39 -4.92 0.59 -7.86
N ILE A 40 -5.14 1.88 -7.60
CA ILE A 40 -6.44 2.45 -7.19
C ILE A 40 -6.95 3.37 -8.29
N ARG A 41 -8.20 3.19 -8.72
CA ARG A 41 -8.89 4.11 -9.62
C ARG A 41 -10.19 4.60 -8.99
N LEU A 42 -10.41 5.90 -9.05
CA LEU A 42 -11.67 6.52 -8.64
C LEU A 42 -12.74 6.26 -9.72
N SER A 43 -13.91 5.79 -9.28
CA SER A 43 -15.12 5.66 -10.10
C SER A 43 -15.90 6.97 -10.10
N ILE A 44 -16.64 7.22 -11.18
CA ILE A 44 -17.57 8.35 -11.27
C ILE A 44 -18.67 8.32 -10.20
N LEU A 45 -18.96 7.14 -9.64
CA LEU A 45 -19.94 6.93 -8.57
C LEU A 45 -19.37 7.21 -7.16
N GLY A 46 -18.13 7.71 -7.05
CA GLY A 46 -17.47 7.96 -5.77
C GLY A 46 -16.93 6.69 -5.08
N THR A 47 -16.94 5.55 -5.77
CA THR A 47 -16.32 4.29 -5.31
C THR A 47 -14.89 4.15 -5.84
N TYR A 48 -14.11 3.21 -5.28
CA TYR A 48 -12.75 2.95 -5.73
C TYR A 48 -12.61 1.52 -6.24
N TYR A 49 -12.00 1.38 -7.42
CA TYR A 49 -11.57 0.09 -7.95
C TYR A 49 -10.13 -0.15 -7.52
N VAL A 50 -9.88 -1.30 -6.90
CA VAL A 50 -8.55 -1.72 -6.47
C VAL A 50 -8.13 -2.92 -7.29
N GLY A 51 -7.09 -2.76 -8.09
CA GLY A 51 -6.46 -3.86 -8.83
C GLY A 51 -5.50 -4.64 -7.93
N PHE A 52 -5.60 -5.97 -7.99
CA PHE A 52 -4.67 -6.87 -7.30
C PHE A 52 -3.61 -7.38 -8.27
N VAL A 53 -2.34 -7.31 -7.86
CA VAL A 53 -1.21 -7.87 -8.64
C VAL A 53 -1.07 -9.38 -8.43
N GLY A 54 -1.60 -9.92 -7.34
CA GLY A 54 -1.63 -11.36 -7.09
C GLY A 54 -2.62 -11.71 -5.99
N VAL A 55 -3.11 -12.95 -6.01
CA VAL A 55 -3.99 -13.51 -4.97
C VAL A 55 -3.12 -13.95 -3.79
N ARG A 56 -3.49 -13.54 -2.57
CA ARG A 56 -2.94 -14.10 -1.33
C ARG A 56 -3.56 -15.49 -1.16
N HIS A 57 -2.86 -16.51 -1.65
CA HIS A 57 -3.18 -17.88 -1.27
C HIS A 57 -2.62 -18.13 0.14
N PRO A 58 -3.44 -18.55 1.12
CA PRO A 58 -2.96 -18.86 2.48
C PRO A 58 -1.97 -20.03 2.53
N SER A 59 -1.72 -20.71 1.41
CA SER A 59 -0.93 -21.94 1.31
C SER A 59 0.17 -21.90 0.25
N LYS A 60 0.44 -20.74 -0.38
CA LYS A 60 1.52 -20.62 -1.37
C LYS A 60 2.56 -19.59 -0.93
N PHE A 61 3.82 -19.98 -1.04
CA PHE A 61 5.00 -19.15 -0.78
C PHE A 61 4.92 -17.84 -1.56
N SER A 62 4.69 -16.72 -0.85
CA SER A 62 4.81 -15.37 -1.40
C SER A 62 6.23 -14.88 -1.15
N LEU A 63 6.95 -14.56 -2.23
CA LEU A 63 8.30 -13.98 -2.15
C LEU A 63 8.31 -12.72 -1.27
N LEU A 64 7.21 -11.95 -1.27
CA LEU A 64 7.05 -10.75 -0.43
C LEU A 64 6.87 -11.07 1.06
N GLU A 65 6.20 -12.19 1.40
CA GLU A 65 6.09 -12.66 2.80
C GLU A 65 7.41 -13.25 3.29
N TRP A 66 8.16 -13.93 2.43
CA TRP A 66 9.49 -14.46 2.75
C TRP A 66 10.58 -13.37 2.87
N LEU A 67 10.49 -12.29 2.08
CA LEU A 67 11.42 -11.14 2.14
C LEU A 67 11.03 -10.10 3.21
N GLY A 68 9.82 -10.16 3.75
CA GLY A 68 9.30 -9.29 4.82
C GLY A 68 10.17 -9.22 6.10
N PRO A 69 10.79 -10.31 6.58
CA PRO A 69 11.65 -10.33 7.77
C PRO A 69 13.10 -9.87 7.53
N LEU A 70 13.46 -9.30 6.37
CA LEU A 70 14.80 -8.74 6.09
C LEU A 70 14.80 -7.20 6.12
N PRO A 71 14.72 -6.56 7.31
CA PRO A 71 14.70 -5.10 7.44
C PRO A 71 16.02 -4.43 6.98
N SER A 72 17.16 -5.14 7.02
CA SER A 72 18.48 -4.60 6.67
C SER A 72 18.70 -4.44 5.15
N LEU A 73 18.13 -5.31 4.32
CA LEU A 73 18.25 -5.22 2.86
C LEU A 73 17.34 -4.14 2.27
N ARG A 74 16.19 -3.90 2.91
CA ARG A 74 15.20 -2.88 2.51
C ARG A 74 15.79 -1.48 2.59
N GLY A 75 16.61 -1.21 3.61
CA GLY A 75 17.33 0.07 3.76
C GLY A 75 18.39 0.29 2.68
N LEU A 76 19.10 -0.76 2.24
CA LEU A 76 20.14 -0.64 1.20
C LEU A 76 19.54 -0.39 -0.19
N LEU A 77 18.43 -1.07 -0.51
CA LEU A 77 17.73 -0.89 -1.79
C LEU A 77 16.99 0.46 -1.87
N MET A 78 16.33 0.90 -0.79
CA MET A 78 15.61 2.18 -0.78
C MET A 78 16.53 3.41 -0.74
N ARG A 79 17.80 3.25 -0.35
CA ARG A 79 18.77 4.34 -0.24
C ARG A 79 19.55 4.58 -1.54
N SER A 80 19.28 3.81 -2.59
CA SER A 80 19.92 3.96 -3.91
C SER A 80 19.21 4.96 -4.83
N ASN A 81 17.95 5.34 -4.58
CA ASN A 81 17.28 6.40 -5.34
C ASN A 81 17.43 7.77 -4.66
N LYS A 82 18.63 8.34 -4.79
CA LYS A 82 18.76 9.81 -4.71
C LYS A 82 18.11 10.37 -5.96
N TRP A 83 16.88 10.87 -5.83
CA TRP A 83 16.27 11.74 -6.82
C TRP A 83 17.13 13.01 -6.93
N PRO A 84 17.67 13.37 -8.12
CA PRO A 84 18.36 14.63 -8.29
C PRO A 84 17.31 15.74 -8.30
N THR A 85 17.15 16.45 -7.18
CA THR A 85 16.50 17.76 -7.18
C THR A 85 17.50 18.75 -7.76
N SER A 86 17.22 19.21 -8.99
CA SER A 86 17.82 20.43 -9.58
C SER A 86 17.27 21.67 -8.88
#